data_AF-A0A3A0E2Q4-F1
#
_entry.id   AF-A0A3A0E2Q4-F1
#
_cell.length_a   1.000
_cell.length_b   1.000
_cell.length_c   1.000
_cell.angle_alpha   90.00
_cell.angle_beta   90.00
_cell.angle_gamma   90.00
#
_symmetry.space_group_name_H-M   'P 1'
#
loop_
_entity.id
_entity.type
_entity.pdbx_description
1 polymer ?
#
loop_
_entity_poly.entity_id
_entity_poly.type
_entity_poly.pdbx_seq_one_letter_code
_entity_poly.pdbx_strand_id
1 'polypeptide(L)'
;MTSLDKNSDARIDGDEIKGSPGLAAGVRSADANGDGNLSADELEAQFTKYRDQRVGLQRAAFQLVYKGKPVPNAEVRFIPEPYLEGVVTPASGTTDIDGVVLPHVDGEQLPGMQLGYYRVQVISSTVNVPEKYSSADSPLGADVSLVDATSYGMNSVVRLELTD
;
A
#
# COMPACT_ATOMS: atom_id res chain seq x y z
N MET A 1 -10.52 7.68 -11.12
CA MET A 1 -11.85 7.05 -11.08
C MET A 1 -12.04 6.09 -12.25
N THR A 2 -11.88 6.55 -13.50
CA THR A 2 -12.21 5.80 -14.72
C THR A 2 -11.43 4.52 -14.97
N SER A 3 -10.28 4.30 -14.33
CA SER A 3 -9.52 3.06 -14.46
C SER A 3 -9.96 1.95 -13.50
N LEU A 4 -10.70 2.30 -12.44
CA LEU A 4 -11.21 1.36 -11.43
C LEU A 4 -12.71 1.10 -11.57
N ASP A 5 -13.48 2.13 -11.91
CA ASP A 5 -14.93 2.09 -12.19
C ASP A 5 -15.17 1.39 -13.54
N LYS A 6 -15.09 0.06 -13.54
CA LYS A 6 -15.27 -0.80 -14.71
C LYS A 6 -16.73 -0.91 -15.11
N ASN A 7 -17.64 -0.87 -14.13
CA ASN A 7 -19.07 -0.97 -14.37
C ASN A 7 -19.71 0.39 -14.78
N SER A 8 -18.96 1.49 -14.65
CA SER A 8 -19.37 2.87 -14.98
C SER A 8 -20.57 3.37 -14.16
N ASP A 9 -20.70 2.90 -12.91
CA ASP A 9 -21.77 3.29 -12.00
C ASP A 9 -21.42 4.48 -11.09
N ALA A 10 -20.25 5.10 -11.33
CA ALA A 10 -19.68 6.21 -10.57
C ALA A 10 -19.32 5.89 -9.11
N ARG A 11 -19.19 4.60 -8.79
CA ARG A 11 -18.69 4.07 -7.52
C ARG A 11 -17.62 3.03 -7.81
N ILE A 12 -16.81 2.72 -6.79
CA ILE A 12 -15.91 1.57 -6.81
C ILE A 12 -16.52 0.54 -5.87
N ASP A 13 -17.09 -0.51 -6.44
CA ASP A 13 -17.70 -1.58 -5.67
C ASP A 13 -16.66 -2.56 -5.09
N GLY A 14 -17.12 -3.50 -4.25
CA GLY A 14 -16.24 -4.49 -3.62
C GLY A 14 -15.47 -5.39 -4.59
N ASP A 15 -15.97 -5.63 -5.80
CA ASP A 15 -15.27 -6.42 -6.82
C ASP A 15 -14.23 -5.57 -7.56
N GLU A 16 -14.50 -4.29 -7.75
CA GLU A 16 -13.55 -3.32 -8.31
C GLU A 16 -12.43 -3.01 -7.32
N ILE A 17 -12.73 -2.92 -6.02
CA ILE A 17 -11.75 -2.80 -4.94
C ILE A 17 -10.77 -3.98 -4.93
N LYS A 18 -11.25 -5.22 -5.16
CA LYS A 18 -10.38 -6.41 -5.25
C LYS A 18 -9.39 -6.32 -6.41
N GLY A 19 -9.69 -5.52 -7.44
CA GLY A 19 -8.78 -5.23 -8.54
C GLY A 19 -7.60 -4.32 -8.17
N SER A 20 -7.60 -3.75 -6.96
CA SER A 20 -6.57 -2.85 -6.46
C SER A 20 -6.15 -3.24 -5.04
N PRO A 21 -5.11 -4.09 -4.90
CA PRO A 21 -4.63 -4.55 -3.61
C PRO A 21 -4.35 -3.41 -2.61
N GLY A 22 -3.72 -2.33 -3.06
CA GLY A 22 -3.44 -1.17 -2.21
C GLY A 22 -4.71 -0.50 -1.67
N LEU A 23 -5.72 -0.33 -2.53
CA LEU A 23 -7.00 0.24 -2.13
C LEU A 23 -7.75 -0.70 -1.18
N ALA A 24 -7.72 -2.00 -1.44
CA ALA A 24 -8.31 -3.01 -0.56
C ALA A 24 -7.67 -2.99 0.84
N ALA A 25 -6.35 -2.77 0.94
CA ALA A 25 -5.66 -2.61 2.22
C ALA A 25 -6.12 -1.36 2.99
N GLY A 26 -6.48 -0.29 2.27
CA GLY A 26 -6.92 0.99 2.82
C GLY A 26 -8.42 1.25 2.79
N VAL A 27 -9.26 0.28 2.39
CA VAL A 27 -10.67 0.57 2.06
C VAL A 27 -11.43 1.21 3.21
N ARG A 28 -11.16 0.80 4.46
CA ARG A 28 -11.79 1.37 5.66
C ARG A 28 -11.43 2.84 5.90
N SER A 29 -10.28 3.29 5.39
CA SER A 29 -9.84 4.67 5.52
C SER A 29 -10.52 5.59 4.50
N ALA A 30 -10.94 5.01 3.37
CA ALA A 30 -11.61 5.71 2.27
C ALA A 30 -13.15 5.63 2.34
N ASP A 31 -13.72 4.50 2.77
CA ASP A 31 -15.16 4.26 2.94
C ASP A 31 -15.65 4.96 4.21
N ALA A 32 -15.93 6.26 4.08
CA ALA A 32 -16.28 7.12 5.20
C ALA A 32 -17.71 6.88 5.68
N ASN A 33 -18.59 6.46 4.78
CA ASN A 33 -20.00 6.20 5.10
C ASN A 33 -20.26 4.75 5.57
N GLY A 34 -19.31 3.84 5.36
CA GLY A 34 -19.36 2.43 5.77
C GLY A 34 -20.29 1.57 4.94
N ASP A 35 -20.60 1.96 3.70
CA ASP A 35 -21.53 1.25 2.82
C ASP A 35 -20.86 0.11 2.03
N GLY A 36 -19.54 -0.03 2.15
CA GLY A 36 -18.74 -1.06 1.50
C GLY A 36 -18.34 -0.74 0.05
N ASN A 37 -18.70 0.44 -0.46
CA ASN A 37 -18.28 0.96 -1.76
C ASN A 37 -17.56 2.30 -1.57
N LEU A 38 -16.80 2.72 -2.57
CA LEU A 38 -16.14 4.02 -2.56
C LEU A 38 -16.78 4.94 -3.60
N SER A 39 -17.45 5.99 -3.12
CA SER A 39 -17.97 7.04 -4.00
C SER A 39 -16.87 7.96 -4.51
N ALA A 40 -17.15 8.70 -5.59
CA ALA A 40 -16.25 9.72 -6.11
C ALA A 40 -15.92 10.77 -5.05
N ASP A 41 -16.93 11.20 -4.28
CA ASP A 41 -16.79 12.21 -3.24
C ASP A 41 -15.87 11.73 -2.11
N GLU A 42 -15.94 10.45 -1.73
CA GLU A 42 -15.06 9.86 -0.71
C GLU A 42 -13.60 9.81 -1.15
N LEU A 43 -13.36 9.37 -2.38
CA LEU A 43 -12.02 9.35 -2.96
C LEU A 43 -11.46 10.78 -3.15
N GLU A 44 -12.28 11.71 -3.64
CA GLU A 44 -11.89 13.12 -3.78
C GLU A 44 -11.57 13.76 -2.43
N ALA A 45 -12.40 13.51 -1.42
CA ALA A 45 -12.14 13.98 -0.06
C ALA A 45 -10.82 13.41 0.49
N GLN A 46 -10.54 12.12 0.23
CA GLN A 46 -9.31 11.49 0.67
C GLN A 46 -8.07 12.07 -0.04
N PHE A 47 -8.09 12.22 -1.36
CA PHE A 47 -6.99 12.82 -2.10
C PHE A 47 -6.80 14.30 -1.78
N THR A 48 -7.89 15.02 -1.50
CA THR A 48 -7.83 16.41 -1.03
C THR A 48 -7.08 16.50 0.31
N LYS A 49 -7.36 15.58 1.26
CA LYS A 49 -6.58 15.51 2.52
C LYS A 49 -5.09 15.29 2.26
N TYR A 50 -4.74 14.43 1.30
CA TYR A 50 -3.33 14.17 0.96
C TYR A 50 -2.64 15.43 0.44
N ARG A 51 -3.31 16.16 -0.46
CA ARG A 51 -2.81 17.43 -1.02
C ARG A 51 -2.67 18.52 0.05
N ASP A 52 -3.67 18.67 0.90
CA ASP A 52 -3.76 19.80 1.85
C ASP A 52 -2.74 19.67 2.99
N GLN A 53 -2.33 18.45 3.36
CA GLN A 53 -1.34 18.24 4.41
C GLN A 53 0.11 18.49 3.98
N ARG A 54 0.40 18.66 2.67
CA ARG A 54 1.76 18.90 2.14
C ARG A 54 2.81 17.88 2.63
N VAL A 55 2.39 16.65 2.91
CA VAL A 55 3.30 15.58 3.35
C VAL A 55 4.09 15.11 2.13
N GLY A 56 5.37 15.51 2.04
CA GLY A 56 6.26 15.07 0.96
C GLY A 56 6.59 13.58 1.06
N LEU A 57 7.00 13.12 2.25
CA LEU A 57 7.28 11.73 2.56
C LEU A 57 6.74 11.40 3.96
N GLN A 58 5.97 10.32 4.06
CA GLN A 58 5.54 9.73 5.32
C GLN A 58 6.47 8.58 5.68
N ARG A 59 6.92 8.55 6.93
CA ARG A 59 7.70 7.42 7.44
C ARG A 59 6.77 6.22 7.63
N ALA A 60 6.74 5.32 6.65
CA ALA A 60 6.01 4.06 6.72
C ALA A 60 7.02 2.91 6.89
N ALA A 61 6.82 2.09 7.91
CA ALA A 61 7.58 0.86 8.12
C ALA A 61 6.65 -0.34 7.96
N PHE A 62 7.12 -1.40 7.33
CA PHE A 62 6.34 -2.62 7.08
C PHE A 62 7.05 -3.84 7.62
N GLN A 63 6.33 -4.78 8.24
CA GLN A 63 6.86 -6.07 8.66
C GLN A 63 6.27 -7.16 7.78
N LEU A 64 7.12 -7.87 7.04
CA LEU A 64 6.72 -9.03 6.25
C LEU A 64 6.72 -10.27 7.15
N VAL A 65 5.57 -10.94 7.18
CA VAL A 65 5.38 -12.17 7.94
C VAL A 65 4.81 -13.23 7.01
N TYR A 66 5.39 -14.43 7.05
CA TYR A 66 4.89 -15.59 6.32
C TYR A 66 4.81 -16.78 7.28
N LYS A 67 3.63 -17.38 7.40
CA LYS A 67 3.36 -18.49 8.33
C LYS A 67 3.75 -18.13 9.77
N GLY A 68 3.43 -16.89 10.17
CA GLY A 68 3.73 -16.36 11.50
C GLY A 68 5.21 -16.08 11.78
N LYS A 69 6.09 -16.17 10.77
CA LYS A 69 7.53 -15.90 10.91
C LYS A 69 7.97 -14.70 10.08
N PRO A 70 8.93 -13.89 10.55
CA PRO A 70 9.53 -12.84 9.75
C PRO A 70 10.10 -13.37 8.42
N VAL A 71 10.06 -12.54 7.39
CA VAL A 71 10.71 -12.78 6.10
C VAL A 71 11.94 -11.88 6.01
N PRO A 72 13.14 -12.32 6.43
CA PRO A 72 14.34 -11.48 6.43
C PRO A 72 15.05 -11.43 5.08
N ASN A 73 15.80 -10.37 4.81
CA ASN A 73 16.57 -10.17 3.57
C ASN A 73 15.76 -10.33 2.26
N ALA A 74 14.45 -10.06 2.28
CA ALA A 74 13.63 -9.96 1.08
C ALA A 74 13.73 -8.57 0.46
N GLU A 75 13.84 -8.52 -0.86
CA GLU A 75 13.61 -7.29 -1.63
C GLU A 75 12.10 -7.05 -1.71
N VAL A 76 11.68 -5.84 -1.36
CA VAL A 76 10.29 -5.42 -1.35
C VAL A 76 10.13 -4.19 -2.24
N ARG A 77 9.16 -4.24 -3.15
CA ARG A 77 8.80 -3.12 -4.03
C ARG A 77 7.38 -2.71 -3.77
N PHE A 78 7.17 -1.41 -3.63
CA PHE A 78 5.89 -0.76 -3.45
C PHE A 78 5.58 0.00 -4.73
N ILE A 79 4.70 -0.58 -5.54
CA ILE A 79 4.32 -0.08 -6.86
C ILE A 79 2.99 0.67 -6.70
N PRO A 80 2.91 1.97 -7.03
CA PRO A 80 1.66 2.70 -6.96
C PRO A 80 0.59 2.02 -7.82
N GLU A 81 -0.64 2.03 -7.33
CA GLU A 81 -1.76 1.55 -8.13
C GLU A 81 -1.92 2.38 -9.42
N PRO A 82 -2.42 1.81 -10.54
CA PRO A 82 -2.35 2.45 -11.86
C PRO A 82 -2.96 3.85 -11.94
N TYR A 83 -3.97 4.15 -11.13
CA TYR A 83 -4.59 5.48 -11.07
C TYR A 83 -3.75 6.54 -10.33
N LEU A 84 -2.62 6.14 -9.73
CA LEU A 84 -1.62 7.01 -9.09
C LEU A 84 -0.33 7.11 -9.94
N GLU A 85 -0.26 6.43 -11.08
CA GLU A 85 0.90 6.46 -11.96
C GLU A 85 1.20 7.90 -12.44
N GLY A 86 2.46 8.30 -12.36
CA GLY A 86 2.92 9.65 -12.72
C GLY A 86 2.64 10.73 -11.66
N VAL A 87 1.90 10.40 -10.59
CA VAL A 87 1.64 11.28 -9.44
C VAL A 87 2.42 10.81 -8.22
N VAL A 88 2.48 9.50 -8.01
CA VAL A 88 3.18 8.85 -6.92
C VAL A 88 4.36 8.06 -7.47
N THR A 89 5.53 8.23 -6.85
CA THR A 89 6.76 7.51 -7.21
C THR A 89 6.81 6.16 -6.48
N PRO A 90 7.23 5.08 -7.15
CA PRO A 90 7.50 3.81 -6.49
C PRO A 90 8.54 3.93 -5.37
N ALA A 91 8.45 3.01 -4.42
CA ALA A 91 9.43 2.88 -3.34
C ALA A 91 9.90 1.43 -3.22
N SER A 92 11.09 1.24 -2.66
CA SER A 92 11.65 -0.10 -2.45
C SER A 92 12.50 -0.17 -1.19
N GLY A 93 12.82 -1.38 -0.78
CA GLY A 93 13.75 -1.62 0.32
C GLY A 93 14.00 -3.10 0.53
N THR A 94 14.88 -3.40 1.47
CA THR A 94 15.18 -4.77 1.89
C THR A 94 14.80 -4.95 3.34
N THR A 95 14.11 -6.05 3.66
CA THR A 95 13.74 -6.35 5.04
C THR A 95 14.97 -6.72 5.88
N ASP A 96 15.02 -6.26 7.12
CA ASP A 96 16.01 -6.67 8.11
C ASP A 96 15.74 -8.09 8.68
N ILE A 97 16.45 -8.46 9.75
CA ILE A 97 16.32 -9.80 10.36
C ILE A 97 14.96 -10.04 11.02
N ASP A 98 14.27 -8.98 11.41
CA ASP A 98 12.93 -9.01 12.01
C ASP A 98 11.82 -8.91 10.94
N GLY A 99 12.20 -8.97 9.65
CA GLY A 99 11.30 -8.88 8.51
C GLY A 99 10.82 -7.45 8.26
N VAL A 100 11.45 -6.44 8.86
CA VAL A 100 11.01 -5.04 8.78
C VAL A 100 11.71 -4.33 7.64
N VAL A 101 10.95 -3.60 6.83
CA VAL A 101 11.46 -2.71 5.79
C VAL A 101 11.00 -1.27 6.05
N LEU A 102 11.95 -0.34 5.91
CA LEU A 102 11.71 1.09 5.80
C LEU A 102 11.97 1.48 4.34
N PRO A 103 10.92 1.58 3.50
CA PRO A 103 11.09 1.83 2.08
C PRO A 103 11.62 3.24 1.81
N HIS A 104 12.33 3.37 0.71
CA HIS A 104 12.79 4.65 0.18
C HIS A 104 12.23 4.84 -1.22
N VAL A 105 11.78 6.06 -1.52
CA VAL A 105 11.42 6.45 -2.87
C VAL A 105 12.68 6.57 -3.71
N ASP A 106 12.64 6.05 -4.94
CA ASP A 106 13.79 6.10 -5.85
C ASP A 106 14.21 7.57 -6.10
N GLY A 107 15.49 7.87 -5.84
CA GLY A 107 16.07 9.20 -6.00
C GLY A 107 15.95 10.11 -4.77
N GLU A 108 15.24 9.69 -3.72
CA GLU A 108 15.16 10.43 -2.45
C GLU A 108 16.23 9.97 -1.45
N GLN A 109 16.78 10.93 -0.68
CA GLN A 109 17.79 10.62 0.34
C GLN A 109 17.19 10.19 1.68
N LEU A 110 15.93 10.54 1.92
CA LEU A 110 15.26 10.26 3.19
C LEU A 110 14.36 9.02 3.06
N PRO A 111 14.36 8.13 4.07
CA PRO A 111 13.38 7.04 4.15
C PRO A 111 11.98 7.60 4.23
N GLY A 112 11.06 6.91 3.57
CA GLY A 112 9.66 7.26 3.55
C GLY A 112 9.03 6.98 2.20
N MET A 113 7.71 7.09 2.20
CA MET A 113 6.86 6.89 1.04
C MET A 113 5.92 8.08 0.90
N GLN A 114 5.57 8.40 -0.33
CA GLN A 114 4.47 9.33 -0.58
C GLN A 114 3.15 8.71 -0.10
N LEU A 115 2.15 9.54 0.15
CA LEU A 115 0.81 9.05 0.49
C LEU A 115 0.20 8.37 -0.73
N GLY A 116 -0.38 7.20 -0.54
CA GLY A 116 -0.97 6.46 -1.64
C GLY A 116 -1.27 5.00 -1.33
N TYR A 117 -1.80 4.35 -2.35
CA TYR A 117 -2.13 2.94 -2.35
C TYR A 117 -1.12 2.21 -3.23
N TYR A 118 -0.54 1.15 -2.69
CA TYR A 118 0.55 0.43 -3.32
C TYR A 118 0.23 -1.06 -3.41
N ARG A 119 0.56 -1.64 -4.55
CA ARG A 119 0.75 -3.07 -4.70
C ARG A 119 2.16 -3.43 -4.28
N VAL A 120 2.30 -4.50 -3.51
CA VAL A 120 3.56 -4.91 -2.91
C VAL A 120 4.08 -6.17 -3.58
N GLN A 121 5.29 -6.11 -4.12
CA GLN A 121 6.02 -7.27 -4.59
C GLN A 121 7.10 -7.68 -3.60
N VAL A 122 7.28 -8.97 -3.42
CA VAL A 122 8.24 -9.57 -2.49
C VAL A 122 9.07 -10.61 -3.22
N ILE A 123 10.38 -10.44 -3.19
CA ILE A 123 11.35 -11.41 -3.70
C ILE A 123 12.24 -11.81 -2.54
N SER A 124 12.21 -13.08 -2.15
CA SER A 124 13.03 -13.63 -1.06
C SER A 124 13.82 -14.83 -1.55
N SER A 125 15.11 -14.87 -1.21
CA SER A 125 15.98 -16.04 -1.40
C SER A 125 16.18 -16.82 -0.10
N THR A 126 15.75 -16.28 1.03
CA THR A 126 15.92 -16.85 2.38
C THR A 126 14.71 -17.65 2.84
N VAL A 127 13.50 -17.23 2.42
CA VAL A 127 12.23 -17.86 2.74
C VAL A 127 11.50 -18.15 1.43
N ASN A 128 11.06 -19.39 1.24
CA ASN A 128 10.27 -19.76 0.07
C ASN A 128 8.83 -19.25 0.21
N VAL A 129 8.63 -17.97 -0.13
CA VAL A 129 7.31 -17.33 -0.20
C VAL A 129 6.61 -17.67 -1.52
N PRO A 130 5.27 -17.72 -1.57
CA PRO A 130 4.54 -18.04 -2.79
C PRO A 130 4.86 -17.09 -3.96
N GLU A 131 5.05 -17.64 -5.17
CA GLU A 131 5.44 -16.88 -6.36
C GLU A 131 4.44 -15.77 -6.75
N LYS A 132 3.17 -15.87 -6.31
CA LYS A 132 2.18 -14.80 -6.54
C LYS A 132 2.66 -13.45 -6.02
N TYR A 133 3.48 -13.42 -4.96
CA TYR A 133 4.01 -12.19 -4.38
C TYR A 133 5.16 -11.57 -5.15
N SER A 134 5.86 -12.29 -6.04
CA SER A 134 6.89 -11.70 -6.92
C SER A 134 6.32 -11.23 -8.26
N SER A 135 5.05 -11.51 -8.54
CA SER A 135 4.40 -11.21 -9.82
C SER A 135 3.92 -9.76 -9.95
N ALA A 136 3.72 -9.31 -11.19
CA ALA A 136 3.07 -8.02 -11.50
C ALA A 136 1.65 -7.90 -10.91
N ASP A 137 0.97 -9.02 -10.72
CA ASP A 137 -0.39 -9.11 -10.20
C ASP A 137 -0.42 -9.55 -8.73
N SER A 138 0.64 -9.22 -7.98
CA SER A 138 0.72 -9.54 -6.55
C SER A 138 -0.56 -9.08 -5.83
N PRO A 139 -1.20 -9.98 -5.04
CA PRO A 139 -2.42 -9.64 -4.30
C PRO A 139 -2.13 -8.87 -3.01
N LEU A 140 -0.85 -8.62 -2.69
CA LEU A 140 -0.46 -7.92 -1.48
C LEU A 140 -0.57 -6.41 -1.69
N GLY A 141 -1.29 -5.74 -0.78
CA GLY A 141 -1.49 -4.30 -0.79
C GLY A 141 -0.89 -3.62 0.43
N ALA A 142 -0.54 -2.35 0.27
CA ALA A 142 -0.16 -1.46 1.35
C ALA A 142 -0.90 -0.12 1.20
N ASP A 143 -1.45 0.35 2.32
CA ASP A 143 -2.02 1.68 2.46
C ASP A 143 -1.04 2.59 3.19
N VAL A 144 -0.60 3.65 2.52
CA VAL A 144 0.12 4.77 3.11
C VAL A 144 -0.84 5.96 3.17
N SER A 145 -1.81 5.90 4.08
CA SER A 145 -2.77 6.96 4.33
C SER A 145 -2.56 7.64 5.69
N LEU A 146 -3.31 8.73 5.86
CA LEU A 146 -3.28 9.59 7.04
C LEU A 146 -4.16 9.08 8.18
N VAL A 147 -5.09 8.15 7.93
CA VAL A 147 -6.03 7.67 8.96
C VAL A 147 -5.31 6.85 10.01
N ASP A 148 -4.25 6.16 9.62
CA ASP A 148 -3.36 5.48 10.54
C ASP A 148 -2.28 6.40 11.12
N ALA A 149 -2.30 7.73 10.96
CA ALA A 149 -1.27 8.59 11.58
C ALA A 149 -1.23 8.50 13.13
N THR A 150 -2.33 8.09 13.78
CA THR A 150 -2.36 7.72 15.20
C THR A 150 -1.84 6.31 15.47
N SER A 151 -1.94 5.42 14.48
CA SER A 151 -1.34 4.09 14.47
C SER A 151 0.17 4.18 14.23
N TYR A 152 0.64 4.96 13.23
CA TYR A 152 1.97 5.51 12.92
C TYR A 152 2.48 6.54 13.93
N GLY A 153 2.29 6.27 15.23
CA GLY A 153 3.22 6.82 16.22
C GLY A 153 4.66 6.48 15.80
N MET A 154 5.67 7.21 16.32
CA MET A 154 7.09 7.10 15.95
C MET A 154 7.69 5.67 15.82
N ASN A 155 6.97 4.63 16.28
CA ASN A 155 7.34 3.21 16.28
C ASN A 155 6.34 2.26 15.59
N SER A 156 5.38 2.72 14.81
CA SER A 156 4.43 1.78 14.19
C SER A 156 5.00 1.10 12.94
N VAL A 157 4.70 -0.18 12.85
CA VAL A 157 5.09 -1.04 11.73
C VAL A 157 3.83 -1.74 11.25
N VAL A 158 3.48 -1.53 9.98
CA VAL A 158 2.34 -2.20 9.35
C VAL A 158 2.73 -3.63 9.04
N ARG A 159 2.00 -4.59 9.57
CA ARG A 159 2.24 -5.99 9.25
C ARG A 159 1.63 -6.32 7.88
N LEU A 160 2.46 -6.85 6.99
CA LEU A 160 2.08 -7.46 5.73
C LEU A 160 2.18 -8.98 5.87
N GLU A 161 1.02 -9.65 6.01
CA GLU A 161 0.96 -11.10 6.13
C GLU A 161 0.86 -11.74 4.75
N LEU A 162 1.84 -12.59 4.43
CA LEU A 162 1.85 -13.43 3.23
C LEU A 162 1.15 -14.75 3.57
N THR A 163 0.36 -15.26 2.63
CA THR A 163 -0.46 -16.48 2.74
C THR A 163 -0.20 -17.40 1.55
N ASP A 164 -0.43 -18.70 1.72
CA ASP A 164 -0.33 -19.71 0.64
C ASP A 164 -1.26 -19.37 -0.55
#